data_AF-A0A929IH74-F1
#
_entry.id   AF-A0A929IH74-F1
#
_cell.length_a   1.000
_cell.length_b   1.000
_cell.length_c   1.000
_cell.angle_alpha   90.00
_cell.angle_beta   90.00
_cell.angle_gamma   90.00
#
_symmetry.space_group_name_H-M   'P 1'
#
loop_
_entity.id
_entity.type
_entity.pdbx_description
1 polymer ?
#
loop_
_entity_poly.entity_id
_entity_poly.type
_entity_poly.pdbx_seq_one_letter_code
_entity_poly.pdbx_strand_id
1 'polypeptide(L)'
;MEHVSPYITALFAALLALMILGLALEEKIHAKKSVIVGVFAMVALFLASAFGLVHKETVEILGHSVSLPVYIPGVDWEVIAIILGSSIFVDVTSKSGLFTWIAIRLTKLSGGDPLRLLIFYGVMTVVFSAVLNNVTAMIIVGTLSAVSLGKLGRPDKLLGFLLVEGLLTNVGGLLTLISSVPNIIVGNAAGISFVEFFIKASPYVLVATALTIWMGAKLFRIQPLADDAARAEAAALVAGFDEN
;
A
#
# COMPACT_ATOMS: atom_id res chain seq x y z
N MET A 1 -22.53 -23.47 16.93
CA MET A 1 -22.66 -22.00 16.81
C MET A 1 -23.86 -21.60 17.64
N GLU A 2 -23.65 -20.99 18.80
CA GLU A 2 -24.76 -20.39 19.55
C GLU A 2 -25.42 -19.32 18.68
N HIS A 3 -26.75 -19.33 18.62
CA HIS A 3 -27.50 -18.30 17.91
C HIS A 3 -27.33 -16.97 18.64
N VAL A 4 -26.42 -16.13 18.15
CA VAL A 4 -26.28 -14.75 18.61
C VAL A 4 -27.56 -14.00 18.25
N SER A 5 -28.13 -13.31 19.23
CA SER A 5 -29.39 -12.60 19.03
C SER A 5 -29.27 -11.52 17.95
N PRO A 6 -30.28 -11.34 17.07
CA PRO A 6 -30.25 -10.32 16.01
C PRO A 6 -29.94 -8.90 16.50
N TYR A 7 -30.35 -8.55 17.73
CA TYR A 7 -30.06 -7.24 18.30
C TYR A 7 -28.56 -7.04 18.59
N ILE A 8 -27.86 -8.10 19.03
CA ILE A 8 -26.41 -8.05 19.29
C ILE A 8 -25.69 -7.87 17.96
N THR A 9 -26.06 -8.64 16.95
CA THR A 9 -25.50 -8.51 15.60
C THR A 9 -25.69 -7.10 15.04
N ALA A 10 -26.90 -6.54 15.18
CA ALA A 10 -27.20 -5.18 14.73
C ALA A 10 -26.39 -4.12 15.50
N LEU A 11 -26.18 -4.30 16.82
CA LEU A 11 -25.37 -3.41 17.64
C LEU A 11 -23.90 -3.38 17.17
N PHE A 12 -23.27 -4.54 16.98
CA PHE A 12 -21.89 -4.62 16.50
C PHE A 12 -21.74 -4.13 15.05
N ALA A 13 -22.73 -4.38 14.19
CA ALA A 13 -22.76 -3.83 12.84
C ALA A 13 -22.86 -2.30 12.85
N ALA A 14 -23.71 -1.72 13.71
CA ALA A 14 -23.82 -0.29 13.89
C ALA A 14 -22.53 0.31 14.45
N LEU A 15 -21.88 -0.36 15.41
CA LEU A 15 -20.59 0.04 15.96
C LEU A 15 -19.51 0.09 14.86
N LEU A 16 -19.44 -0.94 14.00
CA LEU A 16 -18.54 -0.99 12.86
C LEU A 16 -18.84 0.13 11.86
N ALA A 17 -20.11 0.36 11.51
CA ALA A 17 -20.52 1.41 10.60
C ALA A 17 -20.16 2.81 11.13
N LEU A 18 -20.34 3.04 12.43
CA LEU A 18 -19.95 4.27 13.10
C LEU A 18 -18.44 4.46 13.11
N MET A 19 -17.65 3.38 13.29
CA MET A 19 -16.19 3.45 13.19
C MET A 19 -15.76 3.84 11.77
N ILE A 20 -16.34 3.21 10.74
CA ILE A 20 -16.06 3.53 9.33
C ILE A 20 -16.44 4.98 9.02
N LEU A 21 -17.59 5.44 9.49
CA LEU A 21 -18.02 6.83 9.34
C LEU A 21 -17.08 7.80 10.06
N GLY A 22 -16.62 7.44 11.26
CA GLY A 22 -15.64 8.21 12.03
C GLY A 22 -14.31 8.35 11.28
N LEU A 23 -13.83 7.25 10.68
CA LEU A 23 -12.63 7.26 9.83
C LEU A 23 -12.82 8.11 8.57
N ALA A 24 -13.98 8.03 7.93
CA ALA A 24 -14.29 8.82 6.74
C ALA A 24 -14.44 10.31 7.03
N LEU A 25 -14.87 10.68 8.24
CA LEU A 25 -15.07 12.06 8.69
C LEU A 25 -13.93 12.58 9.56
N GLU A 26 -12.76 11.92 9.57
CA GLU A 26 -11.66 12.26 10.48
C GLU A 26 -11.24 13.74 10.40
N GLU A 27 -11.27 14.31 9.19
CA GLU A 27 -10.89 15.70 8.94
C GLU A 27 -11.83 16.69 9.64
N LYS A 28 -13.10 16.32 9.83
CA LYS A 28 -14.10 17.11 10.55
C LYS A 28 -14.09 16.87 12.06
N ILE A 29 -13.68 15.67 12.48
CA ILE A 29 -13.68 15.25 13.89
C ILE A 29 -12.38 15.71 14.59
N HIS A 30 -11.35 16.10 13.83
CA HIS A 30 -10.03 16.50 14.34
C HIS A 30 -9.41 15.44 15.27
N ALA A 31 -9.74 14.16 15.04
CA ALA A 31 -9.21 13.03 15.79
C ALA A 31 -8.29 12.19 14.90
N LYS A 32 -7.22 11.64 15.50
CA LYS A 32 -6.31 10.74 14.79
C LYS A 32 -7.01 9.41 14.49
N LYS A 33 -6.74 8.80 13.33
CA LYS A 33 -7.21 7.43 12.96
C LYS A 33 -7.04 6.41 14.08
N SER A 34 -5.86 6.40 14.70
CA SER A 34 -5.53 5.48 15.79
C SER A 34 -6.43 5.66 17.02
N VAL A 35 -6.85 6.89 17.32
CA VAL A 35 -7.76 7.18 18.44
C VAL A 35 -9.16 6.68 18.11
N ILE A 36 -9.65 6.95 16.89
CA ILE A 36 -10.97 6.48 16.44
C ILE A 36 -11.04 4.96 16.54
N VAL A 37 -10.11 4.25 15.88
CA VAL A 37 -10.07 2.77 15.91
C VAL A 37 -9.91 2.25 17.33
N GLY A 38 -9.03 2.86 18.14
CA GLY A 38 -8.80 2.44 19.52
C GLY A 38 -10.03 2.56 20.42
N VAL A 39 -10.78 3.66 20.32
CA VAL A 39 -12.02 3.86 21.08
C VAL A 39 -13.08 2.85 20.66
N PHE A 40 -13.32 2.68 19.36
CA PHE A 40 -14.30 1.71 18.87
C PHE A 40 -13.92 0.27 19.22
N ALA A 41 -12.63 -0.09 19.17
CA ALA A 41 -12.15 -1.40 19.60
C ALA A 41 -12.37 -1.63 21.11
N MET A 42 -12.07 -0.64 21.95
CA MET A 42 -12.31 -0.71 23.40
C MET A 42 -13.79 -0.89 23.71
N VAL A 43 -14.68 -0.13 23.07
CA VAL A 43 -16.12 -0.26 23.22
C VAL A 43 -16.61 -1.62 22.73
N ALA A 44 -16.11 -2.09 21.58
CA ALA A 44 -16.46 -3.41 21.04
C ALA A 44 -16.08 -4.54 22.02
N LEU A 45 -14.86 -4.51 22.55
CA LEU A 45 -14.36 -5.51 23.49
C LEU A 45 -15.11 -5.45 24.82
N PHE A 46 -15.40 -4.26 25.33
CA PHE A 46 -16.19 -4.07 26.54
C PHE A 46 -17.59 -4.66 26.38
N LEU A 47 -18.30 -4.31 25.29
CA LEU A 47 -19.63 -4.84 25.00
C LEU A 47 -19.58 -6.36 24.79
N ALA A 48 -18.57 -6.87 24.06
CA ALA A 48 -18.41 -8.30 23.84
C ALA A 48 -18.21 -9.06 25.17
N SER A 49 -17.43 -8.50 26.09
CA SER A 49 -17.26 -9.06 27.43
C SER A 49 -18.55 -8.97 28.25
N ALA A 50 -19.27 -7.86 28.18
CA ALA A 50 -20.53 -7.65 28.91
C ALA A 50 -21.64 -8.61 28.46
N PHE A 51 -21.70 -8.93 27.15
CA PHE A 51 -22.63 -9.89 26.58
C PHE A 51 -22.13 -11.34 26.61
N GLY A 52 -20.95 -11.62 27.18
CA GLY A 52 -20.39 -12.98 27.27
C GLY A 52 -19.99 -13.59 25.92
N LEU A 53 -19.76 -12.78 24.89
CA LEU A 53 -19.42 -13.22 23.53
C LEU A 53 -17.93 -13.60 23.37
N VAL A 54 -17.11 -13.19 24.34
CA VAL A 54 -15.65 -13.39 24.31
C VAL A 54 -15.34 -14.82 24.75
N HIS A 55 -14.90 -15.63 23.80
CA HIS A 55 -14.39 -16.97 24.07
C HIS A 55 -13.04 -16.87 24.78
N LYS A 56 -12.78 -17.82 25.67
CA LYS A 56 -11.47 -17.95 26.32
C LYS A 56 -10.70 -19.09 25.68
N GLU A 57 -9.42 -18.86 25.47
CA GLU A 57 -8.47 -19.84 24.99
C GLU A 57 -7.48 -20.16 26.12
N THR A 58 -7.14 -21.44 26.26
CA THR A 58 -6.18 -21.87 27.28
C THR A 58 -4.82 -21.96 26.63
N VAL A 59 -3.88 -21.16 27.12
CA VAL A 59 -2.51 -21.09 26.62
C VAL A 59 -1.55 -21.49 27.73
N GLU A 60 -0.53 -22.24 27.37
CA GLU A 60 0.52 -22.63 28.31
C GLU A 60 1.62 -21.57 28.32
N ILE A 61 1.77 -20.88 29.45
CA ILE A 61 2.77 -19.83 29.65
C ILE A 61 3.70 -20.30 30.76
N LEU A 62 4.97 -20.55 30.44
CA LEU A 62 5.99 -21.01 31.39
C LEU A 62 5.59 -22.29 32.14
N GLY A 63 4.89 -23.22 31.48
CA GLY A 63 4.42 -24.49 32.08
C GLY A 63 3.13 -24.36 32.90
N HIS A 64 2.46 -23.20 32.89
CA HIS A 64 1.18 -23.00 33.53
C HIS A 64 0.07 -22.77 32.49
N SER A 65 -1.02 -23.54 32.59
CA SER A 65 -2.21 -23.33 31.76
C SER A 65 -2.99 -22.11 32.25
N VAL A 66 -3.03 -21.05 31.46
CA VAL A 66 -3.77 -19.81 31.76
C VAL A 66 -4.90 -19.66 30.74
N SER A 67 -6.13 -19.46 31.23
CA SER A 67 -7.29 -19.18 30.38
C SER A 67 -7.41 -17.68 30.13
N LEU A 68 -7.14 -17.25 28.90
CA LEU A 68 -7.16 -15.85 28.48
C LEU A 68 -8.29 -15.58 27.48
N PRO A 69 -8.87 -14.37 27.46
CA PRO A 69 -9.74 -13.95 26.38
C PRO A 69 -9.06 -14.13 25.00
N VAL A 70 -9.77 -14.69 24.01
CA VAL A 70 -9.23 -15.06 22.68
C VAL A 70 -8.53 -13.92 21.94
N TYR A 71 -8.90 -12.67 22.22
CA TYR A 71 -8.25 -11.51 21.60
C TYR A 71 -6.84 -11.24 22.14
N ILE A 72 -6.42 -11.84 23.26
CA ILE A 72 -5.05 -11.74 23.78
C ILE A 72 -4.10 -12.66 23.02
N PRO A 73 -4.31 -14.00 22.97
CA PRO A 73 -3.47 -14.89 22.18
C PRO A 73 -3.67 -14.72 20.68
N GLY A 74 -4.81 -14.18 20.24
CA GLY A 74 -5.04 -13.84 18.84
C GLY A 74 -4.21 -12.66 18.31
N VAL A 75 -3.44 -11.96 19.16
CA VAL A 75 -2.49 -10.94 18.69
C VAL A 75 -1.26 -11.62 18.09
N ASP A 76 -1.12 -11.49 16.77
CA ASP A 76 0.08 -11.96 16.06
C ASP A 76 1.22 -10.95 16.21
N TRP A 77 2.13 -11.23 17.16
CA TRP A 77 3.28 -10.38 17.44
C TRP A 77 4.32 -10.38 16.32
N GLU A 78 4.41 -11.46 15.52
CA GLU A 78 5.32 -11.53 14.38
C GLU A 78 4.87 -10.56 13.29
N VAL A 79 3.56 -10.53 12.98
CA VAL A 79 2.95 -9.57 12.05
C VAL A 79 3.23 -8.13 12.51
N ILE A 80 3.01 -7.82 13.79
CA ILE A 80 3.25 -6.47 14.33
C ILE A 80 4.73 -6.07 14.20
N ALA A 81 5.65 -6.98 14.56
CA ALA A 81 7.08 -6.74 14.47
C ALA A 81 7.53 -6.49 13.02
N ILE A 82 7.01 -7.27 12.07
CA ILE A 82 7.28 -7.11 10.63
C ILE A 82 6.78 -5.74 10.13
N ILE A 83 5.55 -5.36 10.46
CA ILE A 83 4.97 -4.07 10.03
C ILE A 83 5.73 -2.88 10.63
N LEU A 84 6.10 -2.95 11.91
CA LEU A 84 6.89 -1.90 12.56
C LEU A 84 8.28 -1.79 11.95
N GLY A 85 8.97 -2.93 11.77
CA GLY A 85 10.30 -2.97 11.19
C GLY A 85 10.33 -2.44 9.76
N SER A 86 9.40 -2.88 8.91
CA SER A 86 9.29 -2.38 7.53
C SER A 86 8.96 -0.89 7.51
N SER A 87 8.03 -0.42 8.34
CA SER A 87 7.66 1.00 8.40
C SER A 87 8.82 1.90 8.82
N ILE A 88 9.60 1.51 9.83
CA ILE A 88 10.79 2.26 10.26
C ILE A 88 11.85 2.30 9.16
N PHE A 89 12.14 1.14 8.54
CA PHE A 89 13.10 1.05 7.45
C PHE A 89 12.73 1.98 6.29
N VAL A 90 11.45 1.99 5.92
CA VAL A 90 10.89 2.86 4.88
C VAL A 90 10.99 4.32 5.23
N ASP A 91 10.61 4.71 6.46
CA ASP A 91 10.66 6.10 6.90
C ASP A 91 12.10 6.64 6.85
N VAL A 92 13.07 5.88 7.34
CA VAL A 92 14.50 6.24 7.29
C VAL A 92 14.99 6.33 5.83
N THR A 93 14.63 5.37 5.00
CA THR A 93 15.03 5.36 3.58
C THR A 93 14.44 6.54 2.83
N SER A 94 13.19 6.92 3.11
CA SER A 94 12.53 8.06 2.49
C SER A 94 13.23 9.38 2.79
N LYS A 95 13.73 9.54 4.03
CA LYS A 95 14.44 10.75 4.49
C LYS A 95 15.83 10.90 3.87
N SER A 96 16.42 9.81 3.36
CA SER A 96 17.74 9.84 2.72
C SER A 96 17.77 10.51 1.34
N GLY A 97 16.60 10.77 0.73
CA GLY A 97 16.51 11.28 -0.63
C GLY A 97 16.66 10.20 -1.72
N LEU A 98 16.83 8.92 -1.33
CA LEU A 98 17.00 7.80 -2.26
C LEU A 98 15.90 7.73 -3.33
N PHE A 99 14.63 7.87 -2.92
CA PHE A 99 13.50 7.78 -3.86
C PHE A 99 13.50 8.90 -4.90
N THR A 100 13.82 10.13 -4.47
CA THR A 100 13.97 11.29 -5.36
C THR A 100 15.13 11.06 -6.34
N TRP A 101 16.27 10.57 -5.86
CA TRP A 101 17.41 10.25 -6.70
C TRP A 101 17.07 9.18 -7.75
N ILE A 102 16.39 8.10 -7.37
CA ILE A 102 15.93 7.06 -8.31
C ILE A 102 15.02 7.67 -9.38
N ALA A 103 14.03 8.48 -8.99
CA ALA A 103 13.10 9.09 -9.93
C ALA A 103 13.79 10.04 -10.93
N ILE A 104 14.77 10.82 -10.48
CA ILE A 104 15.58 11.67 -11.37
C ILE A 104 16.35 10.80 -12.37
N ARG A 105 16.98 9.72 -11.91
CA ARG A 105 17.69 8.77 -12.79
C ARG A 105 16.76 8.13 -13.82
N LEU A 106 15.58 7.67 -13.41
CA LEU A 106 14.58 7.08 -14.31
C LEU A 106 14.03 8.10 -15.31
N THR A 107 13.80 9.34 -14.87
CA THR A 107 13.41 10.43 -15.76
C THR A 107 14.48 10.70 -16.81
N LYS A 108 15.76 10.74 -16.41
CA LYS A 108 16.87 10.88 -17.35
C LYS A 108 16.97 9.73 -18.34
N LEU A 109 16.86 8.51 -17.86
CA LEU A 109 16.85 7.31 -18.70
C LEU A 109 15.68 7.29 -19.69
N SER A 110 14.53 7.89 -19.34
CA SER A 110 13.39 7.98 -20.25
C SER A 110 13.66 8.86 -21.48
N GLY A 111 14.66 9.75 -21.39
CA GLY A 111 14.88 10.80 -22.40
C GLY A 111 13.72 11.78 -22.51
N GLY A 112 12.84 11.83 -21.51
CA GLY A 112 11.63 12.64 -21.48
C GLY A 112 10.50 12.07 -22.34
N ASP A 113 10.67 10.86 -22.89
CA ASP A 113 9.61 10.15 -23.59
C ASP A 113 8.54 9.70 -22.60
N PRO A 114 7.27 10.09 -22.80
CA PRO A 114 6.22 9.85 -21.82
C PRO A 114 5.81 8.36 -21.73
N LEU A 115 5.98 7.57 -22.79
CA LEU A 115 5.71 6.12 -22.70
C LEU A 115 6.82 5.42 -21.92
N ARG A 116 8.08 5.72 -22.21
CA ARG A 116 9.22 5.19 -21.42
C ARG A 116 9.15 5.61 -19.97
N LEU A 117 8.78 6.87 -19.72
CA LEU A 117 8.60 7.40 -18.37
C LEU A 117 7.50 6.63 -17.63
N LEU A 118 6.35 6.38 -18.26
CA LEU A 118 5.27 5.57 -17.66
C LEU A 118 5.75 4.16 -17.32
N ILE A 119 6.52 3.52 -18.20
CA ILE A 119 7.08 2.19 -17.94
C ILE A 119 8.02 2.22 -16.74
N PHE A 120 8.96 3.16 -16.70
CA PHE A 120 9.94 3.26 -15.61
C PHE A 120 9.29 3.60 -14.28
N TYR A 121 8.37 4.56 -14.27
CA TYR A 121 7.64 4.93 -13.07
C TYR A 121 6.70 3.82 -12.62
N GLY A 122 6.02 3.13 -13.55
CA GLY A 122 5.19 1.98 -13.23
C GLY A 122 5.97 0.82 -12.61
N VAL A 123 7.15 0.49 -13.13
CA VAL A 123 8.04 -0.51 -12.53
C VAL A 123 8.53 -0.05 -11.15
N MET A 124 8.92 1.22 -11.01
CA MET A 124 9.28 1.81 -9.72
C MET A 124 8.12 1.71 -8.72
N THR A 125 6.88 1.97 -9.15
CA THR A 125 5.68 1.81 -8.32
C THR A 125 5.53 0.39 -7.82
N VAL A 126 5.70 -0.61 -8.67
CA VAL A 126 5.60 -2.02 -8.29
C VAL A 126 6.65 -2.37 -7.25
N VAL A 127 7.91 -1.98 -7.48
CA VAL A 127 9.02 -2.24 -6.56
C VAL A 127 8.81 -1.53 -5.23
N PHE A 128 8.38 -0.27 -5.25
CA PHE A 128 8.12 0.48 -4.03
C PHE A 128 6.93 -0.12 -3.29
N SER A 129 5.81 -0.40 -3.94
CA SER A 129 4.64 -1.00 -3.26
C SER A 129 4.90 -2.40 -2.72
N ALA A 130 5.87 -3.13 -3.26
CA ALA A 130 6.29 -4.42 -2.72
C ALA A 130 7.05 -4.29 -1.38
N VAL A 131 7.64 -3.14 -1.08
CA VAL A 131 8.44 -2.91 0.15
C VAL A 131 7.75 -1.91 1.09
N LEU A 132 6.98 -0.98 0.53
CA LEU A 132 6.25 0.08 1.20
C LEU A 132 4.77 -0.31 1.31
N ASN A 133 4.04 0.34 2.23
CA ASN A 133 2.58 0.35 2.17
C ASN A 133 2.11 1.06 0.88
N ASN A 134 1.05 0.55 0.24
CA ASN A 134 0.48 1.07 -1.01
C ASN A 134 0.20 2.58 -0.97
N VAL A 135 -0.32 3.10 0.15
CA VAL A 135 -0.59 4.55 0.30
C VAL A 135 0.69 5.36 0.27
N THR A 136 1.72 4.92 1.00
CA THR A 136 3.03 5.59 1.04
C THR A 136 3.71 5.53 -0.32
N ALA A 137 3.69 4.37 -0.99
CA ALA A 137 4.21 4.23 -2.35
C ALA A 137 3.52 5.19 -3.31
N MET A 138 2.18 5.30 -3.23
CA MET A 138 1.41 6.18 -4.10
C MET A 138 1.71 7.67 -3.88
N ILE A 139 1.88 8.09 -2.62
CA ILE A 139 2.25 9.49 -2.32
C ILE A 139 3.63 9.80 -2.88
N ILE A 140 4.60 8.91 -2.70
CA ILE A 140 5.97 9.13 -3.17
C ILE A 140 6.01 9.13 -4.70
N VAL A 141 5.55 8.06 -5.35
CA VAL A 141 5.62 7.98 -6.81
C VAL A 141 4.74 9.04 -7.46
N GLY A 142 3.51 9.23 -6.98
CA GLY A 142 2.59 10.21 -7.57
C GLY A 142 3.09 11.65 -7.48
N THR A 143 3.74 12.04 -6.38
CA THR A 143 4.37 13.38 -6.29
C THR A 143 5.56 13.51 -7.24
N LEU A 144 6.39 12.48 -7.37
CA LEU A 144 7.51 12.45 -8.31
C LEU A 144 7.03 12.50 -9.76
N SER A 145 5.92 11.81 -10.10
CA SER A 145 5.29 11.84 -11.42
C SER A 145 4.76 13.23 -11.74
N ALA A 146 4.10 13.88 -10.79
CA ALA A 146 3.62 15.25 -10.93
C ALA A 146 4.77 16.24 -11.23
N VAL A 147 5.85 16.17 -10.45
CA VAL A 147 7.03 17.03 -10.64
C VAL A 147 7.69 16.76 -11.99
N SER A 148 7.87 15.49 -12.36
CA SER A 148 8.59 15.10 -13.57
C SER A 148 7.82 15.47 -14.83
N LEU A 149 6.52 15.17 -14.87
CA LEU A 149 5.64 15.55 -15.97
C LEU A 149 5.49 17.07 -16.10
N GLY A 150 5.42 17.79 -14.97
CA GLY A 150 5.38 19.25 -14.96
C GLY A 150 6.64 19.87 -15.59
N LYS A 151 7.83 19.42 -15.17
CA LYS A 151 9.11 19.86 -15.75
C LYS A 151 9.28 19.47 -17.22
N LEU A 152 8.66 18.36 -17.64
CA LEU A 152 8.64 17.89 -19.02
C LEU A 152 7.55 18.56 -19.88
N GLY A 153 6.80 19.54 -19.35
CA GLY A 153 5.74 20.24 -20.11
C GLY A 153 4.55 19.35 -20.47
N ARG A 154 4.28 18.29 -19.70
CA ARG A 154 3.22 17.29 -19.95
C ARG A 154 2.26 17.08 -18.77
N PRO A 155 1.76 18.15 -18.11
CA PRO A 155 0.86 18.02 -16.96
C PRO A 155 -0.50 17.37 -17.33
N ASP A 156 -0.90 17.43 -18.60
CA ASP A 156 -2.12 16.81 -19.14
C ASP A 156 -2.14 15.29 -18.96
N LYS A 157 -0.98 14.64 -18.91
CA LYS A 157 -0.85 13.17 -18.75
C LYS A 157 -0.86 12.72 -17.29
N LEU A 158 -0.79 13.64 -16.34
CA LEU A 158 -0.65 13.33 -14.91
C LEU A 158 -1.77 12.42 -14.42
N LEU A 159 -3.03 12.72 -14.75
CA LEU A 159 -4.15 11.90 -14.32
C LEU A 159 -4.01 10.44 -14.81
N GLY A 160 -3.58 10.25 -16.05
CA GLY A 160 -3.36 8.91 -16.61
C GLY A 160 -2.23 8.17 -15.88
N PHE A 161 -1.13 8.85 -15.58
CA PHE A 161 -0.03 8.28 -14.79
C PHE A 161 -0.51 7.87 -13.40
N LEU A 162 -1.17 8.77 -12.66
CA LEU A 162 -1.63 8.49 -11.30
C LEU A 162 -2.63 7.33 -11.23
N LEU A 163 -3.50 7.19 -12.24
CA LEU A 163 -4.44 6.06 -12.30
C LEU A 163 -3.72 4.74 -12.59
N VAL A 164 -2.76 4.74 -13.50
CA VAL A 164 -1.94 3.55 -13.79
C VAL A 164 -1.10 3.16 -12.59
N GLU A 165 -0.40 4.12 -11.98
CA GLU A 165 0.40 3.93 -10.77
C GLU A 165 -0.47 3.47 -9.59
N GLY A 166 -1.67 4.03 -9.43
CA GLY A 166 -2.63 3.60 -8.40
C GLY A 166 -3.06 2.14 -8.58
N LEU A 167 -3.22 1.66 -9.81
CA LEU A 167 -3.46 0.24 -10.06
C LEU A 167 -2.20 -0.60 -9.81
N LEU A 168 -1.04 -0.11 -10.24
CA LEU A 168 0.25 -0.79 -10.08
C LEU A 168 0.71 -0.87 -8.63
N THR A 169 0.32 0.05 -7.74
CA THR A 169 0.58 -0.09 -6.29
C THR A 169 -0.15 -1.31 -5.73
N ASN A 170 -1.42 -1.50 -6.10
CA ASN A 170 -2.18 -2.68 -5.67
C ASN A 170 -1.59 -3.98 -6.24
N VAL A 171 -1.19 -3.97 -7.52
CA VAL A 171 -0.53 -5.12 -8.16
C VAL A 171 0.83 -5.41 -7.50
N GLY A 172 1.63 -4.38 -7.27
CA GLY A 172 2.95 -4.51 -6.64
C GLY A 172 2.87 -4.96 -5.18
N GLY A 173 1.81 -4.59 -4.46
CA GLY A 173 1.59 -5.06 -3.10
C GLY A 173 1.28 -6.56 -3.00
N LEU A 174 0.97 -7.23 -4.11
CA LEU A 174 0.87 -8.69 -4.16
C LEU A 174 2.22 -9.38 -4.33
N LEU A 175 3.30 -8.64 -4.58
CA LEU A 175 4.62 -9.23 -4.85
C LEU A 175 5.27 -9.82 -3.59
N THR A 176 4.99 -9.25 -2.42
CA THR A 176 5.61 -9.67 -1.16
C THR A 176 4.57 -9.93 -0.08
N LEU A 177 4.97 -10.78 0.87
CA LEU A 177 4.15 -11.09 2.03
C LEU A 177 3.94 -9.86 2.94
N ILE A 178 4.96 -9.00 3.06
CA ILE A 178 5.00 -7.90 4.03
C ILE A 178 4.27 -6.63 3.59
N SER A 179 3.90 -6.53 2.30
CA SER A 179 3.30 -5.30 1.75
C SER A 179 1.90 -5.02 2.31
N SER A 180 1.16 -6.05 2.72
CA SER A 180 -0.20 -5.87 3.28
C SER A 180 -0.53 -6.87 4.38
N VAL A 181 -1.33 -6.41 5.35
CA VAL A 181 -1.80 -7.25 6.47
C VAL A 181 -2.53 -8.52 5.97
N PRO A 182 -3.42 -8.47 4.95
CA PRO A 182 -4.04 -9.67 4.42
C PRO A 182 -3.04 -10.70 3.90
N ASN A 183 -1.96 -10.28 3.23
CA ASN A 183 -0.95 -11.21 2.74
C ASN A 183 -0.26 -11.93 3.88
N ILE A 184 0.14 -11.21 4.95
CA ILE A 184 0.80 -11.83 6.11
C ILE A 184 -0.14 -12.83 6.80
N ILE A 185 -1.41 -12.47 7.00
CA ILE A 185 -2.41 -13.38 7.59
C ILE A 185 -2.57 -14.65 6.76
N VAL A 186 -2.71 -14.51 5.43
CA VAL A 186 -2.87 -15.66 4.53
C VAL A 186 -1.61 -16.52 4.51
N GLY A 187 -0.42 -15.91 4.46
CA GLY A 187 0.85 -16.65 4.47
C GLY A 187 1.07 -17.39 5.79
N ASN A 188 0.80 -16.76 6.93
CA ASN A 188 0.89 -17.41 8.25
C ASN A 188 -0.10 -18.57 8.36
N ALA A 189 -1.37 -18.37 7.96
CA ALA A 189 -2.39 -19.42 8.00
C ALA A 189 -2.08 -20.60 7.06
N ALA A 190 -1.45 -20.33 5.91
CA ALA A 190 -1.06 -21.35 4.94
C ALA A 190 0.34 -21.94 5.19
N GLY A 191 1.10 -21.42 6.16
CA GLY A 191 2.49 -21.83 6.42
C GLY A 191 3.47 -21.50 5.27
N ILE A 192 3.19 -20.47 4.48
CA ILE A 192 3.99 -20.09 3.31
C ILE A 192 5.09 -19.12 3.74
N SER A 193 6.34 -19.46 3.44
CA SER A 193 7.48 -18.58 3.70
C SER A 193 7.49 -17.34 2.79
N PHE A 194 8.15 -16.26 3.22
CA PHE A 194 8.30 -15.03 2.42
C PHE A 194 8.83 -15.30 1.01
N VAL A 195 9.88 -16.13 0.89
CA VAL A 195 10.53 -16.42 -0.40
C VAL A 195 9.60 -17.25 -1.29
N GLU A 196 8.90 -18.22 -0.72
CA GLU A 196 7.95 -19.02 -1.48
C GLU A 196 6.79 -18.17 -2.01
N PHE A 197 6.23 -17.29 -1.17
CA PHE A 197 5.19 -16.35 -1.58
C PHE A 197 5.68 -15.47 -2.74
N PHE A 198 6.87 -14.89 -2.62
CA PHE A 198 7.48 -14.05 -3.66
C PHE A 198 7.62 -14.80 -5.00
N ILE A 199 8.18 -16.01 -4.98
CA ILE A 199 8.39 -16.81 -6.21
C ILE A 199 7.05 -17.16 -6.86
N LYS A 200 6.02 -17.49 -6.07
CA LYS A 200 4.69 -17.83 -6.58
C LYS A 200 3.94 -16.61 -7.11
N ALA A 201 4.05 -15.46 -6.46
CA ALA A 201 3.36 -14.24 -6.85
C ALA A 201 4.00 -13.52 -8.04
N SER A 202 5.34 -13.56 -8.15
CA SER A 202 6.10 -12.81 -9.15
C SER A 202 5.61 -12.95 -10.59
N PRO A 203 5.30 -14.15 -11.12
CA PRO A 203 4.82 -14.30 -12.49
C PRO A 203 3.48 -13.57 -12.72
N TYR A 204 2.56 -13.65 -11.77
CA TYR A 204 1.26 -13.00 -11.86
C TYR A 204 1.38 -11.49 -11.80
N VAL A 205 2.23 -10.98 -10.89
CA VAL A 205 2.53 -9.55 -10.78
C VAL A 205 3.14 -9.04 -12.07
N LEU A 206 4.12 -9.75 -12.64
CA LEU A 206 4.76 -9.35 -13.89
C LEU A 206 3.77 -9.24 -15.06
N VAL A 207 2.90 -10.24 -15.22
CA VAL A 207 1.86 -10.23 -16.26
C VAL A 207 0.86 -9.10 -16.01
N ALA A 208 0.37 -8.94 -14.78
CA ALA A 208 -0.56 -7.89 -14.42
C ALA A 208 0.06 -6.50 -14.65
N THR A 209 1.30 -6.27 -14.24
CA THR A 209 2.03 -5.02 -14.47
C THR A 209 2.14 -4.69 -15.96
N ALA A 210 2.55 -5.65 -16.77
CA ALA A 210 2.67 -5.45 -18.22
C ALA A 210 1.32 -5.10 -18.85
N LEU A 211 0.25 -5.83 -18.49
CA LEU A 211 -1.09 -5.56 -18.97
C LEU A 211 -1.63 -4.21 -18.50
N THR A 212 -1.43 -3.85 -17.24
CA THR A 212 -1.87 -2.55 -16.68
C THR A 212 -1.18 -1.39 -17.38
N ILE A 213 0.14 -1.46 -17.59
CA ILE A 213 0.87 -0.42 -18.32
C ILE A 213 0.38 -0.33 -19.77
N TRP A 214 0.22 -1.47 -20.46
CA TRP A 214 -0.25 -1.49 -21.85
C TRP A 214 -1.67 -0.91 -21.99
N MET A 215 -2.61 -1.37 -21.16
CA MET A 215 -3.99 -0.87 -21.15
C MET A 215 -4.05 0.61 -20.78
N GLY A 216 -3.29 1.02 -19.76
CA GLY A 216 -3.19 2.40 -19.32
C GLY A 216 -2.65 3.32 -20.40
N ALA A 217 -1.55 2.93 -21.04
CA ALA A 217 -0.96 3.69 -22.15
C ALA A 217 -1.96 3.87 -23.30
N LYS A 218 -2.72 2.83 -23.64
CA LYS A 218 -3.74 2.89 -24.70
C LYS A 218 -4.93 3.77 -24.30
N LEU A 219 -5.46 3.59 -23.09
CA LEU A 219 -6.65 4.29 -22.61
C LEU A 219 -6.40 5.80 -22.45
N PHE A 220 -5.26 6.16 -21.87
CA PHE A 220 -4.86 7.55 -21.64
C PHE A 220 -4.05 8.15 -22.79
N ARG A 221 -3.94 7.43 -23.92
CA ARG A 221 -3.24 7.88 -25.14
C ARG A 221 -1.80 8.34 -24.87
N ILE A 222 -1.11 7.66 -23.95
CA ILE A 222 0.30 7.93 -23.62
C ILE A 222 1.17 7.25 -24.69
N GLN A 223 1.55 8.04 -25.69
CA GLN A 223 2.33 7.58 -26.85
C GLN A 223 3.77 8.10 -26.78
N PRO A 224 4.72 7.36 -27.38
CA PRO A 224 6.11 7.82 -27.48
C PRO A 224 6.21 9.08 -28.36
N LEU A 225 7.31 9.81 -28.22
CA LEU A 225 7.60 11.00 -29.00
C LEU A 225 7.80 10.64 -30.48
N ALA A 226 7.01 11.31 -31.33
CA ALA A 226 6.86 10.99 -32.73
C ALA A 226 8.05 11.47 -33.59
N ASP A 227 8.60 12.64 -33.28
CA ASP A 227 9.59 13.35 -34.08
C ASP A 227 10.87 13.68 -33.31
N ASP A 228 11.96 13.84 -34.06
CA ASP A 228 13.28 14.08 -33.48
C ASP A 228 13.39 15.47 -32.83
N ALA A 229 12.57 16.43 -33.26
CA ALA A 229 12.48 17.75 -32.63
C ALA A 229 11.90 17.66 -31.22
N ALA A 230 10.77 16.97 -31.02
CA ALA A 230 10.21 16.76 -29.68
C ALA A 230 11.12 15.92 -28.78
N ARG A 231 11.90 14.99 -29.34
CA ARG A 231 12.93 14.24 -28.59
C ARG A 231 14.09 15.13 -28.16
N ALA A 232 14.56 16.02 -29.02
CA ALA A 232 15.62 16.96 -28.68
C ALA A 232 15.17 17.97 -27.61
N GLU A 233 13.95 18.48 -27.72
CA GLU A 233 13.34 19.34 -26.69
C GLU A 233 13.19 18.62 -25.36
N ALA A 234 12.64 17.40 -25.37
CA ALA A 234 12.52 16.58 -24.17
C ALA A 234 13.88 16.28 -23.53
N ALA A 235 14.90 15.96 -24.33
CA ALA A 235 16.26 15.74 -23.85
C ALA A 235 16.87 16.99 -23.20
N ALA A 236 16.61 18.18 -23.76
CA ALA A 236 17.04 19.45 -23.16
C ALA A 236 16.36 19.72 -21.81
N LEU A 237 15.05 19.47 -21.71
CA LEU A 237 14.31 19.57 -20.44
C LEU A 237 14.82 18.59 -19.39
N VAL A 238 15.13 17.36 -19.81
CA VAL A 238 15.71 16.31 -18.95
C VAL A 238 17.10 16.68 -18.43
N ALA A 239 17.93 17.37 -19.23
CA ALA A 239 19.24 17.82 -18.81
C ALA A 239 19.18 18.85 -17.65
N GLY A 240 18.05 19.55 -17.50
CA GLY A 240 17.77 20.46 -16.39
C GLY A 240 17.37 19.77 -15.06
N PHE A 241 17.30 18.43 -15.01
CA PHE A 241 17.12 17.71 -13.76
C PHE A 241 18.47 17.56 -13.05
N ASP A 242 18.66 18.29 -11.95
CA ASP A 242 19.84 18.14 -11.10
C ASP A 242 19.77 16.83 -10.30
N GLU A 243 20.91 16.14 -10.18
CA GLU A 243 21.07 14.92 -9.36
C GLU A 243 21.59 15.23 -7.95
N ASN A 244 21.94 16.50 -7.68
CA ASN A 244 22.49 16.99 -6.41
C ASN A 244 21.47 17.74 -5.56
#